data_AF-A0A957PH93-F1
#
_entry.id   AF-A0A957PH93-F1
#
_cell.length_a   1.000
_cell.length_b   1.000
_cell.length_c   1.000
_cell.angle_alpha   90.00
_cell.angle_beta   90.00
_cell.angle_gamma   90.00
#
_symmetry.space_group_name_H-M   'P 1'
#
loop_
_entity.id
_entity.type
_entity.pdbx_description
1 polymer ?
#
loop_
_entity_poly.entity_id
_entity_poly.type
_entity_poly.pdbx_seq_one_letter_code
_entity_poly.pdbx_strand_id
1 'polypeptide(L)'
;MNDQAWAAAMEVTTRIENCAAFLYNLAVTTLEIDLLGAPIIQLDQQPVTFESRKATALLAYLAVSGKPHQRSELATLLWPESDNKRARGALRYTLSILQGALGKAWLQSDRATIGLAGDTACTVDARQFQELLTSGHDHLHTPDTVCL
;
A
#
# COMPACT_ATOMS: atom_id res chain seq x y z
N MET A 1 53.09 -24.86 12.67
CA MET A 1 51.85 -24.88 13.47
C MET A 1 51.05 -23.69 12.98
N ASN A 2 49.95 -23.97 12.28
CA ASN A 2 49.74 -23.54 10.89
C ASN A 2 49.05 -22.16 10.73
N ASP A 3 49.72 -21.21 10.06
CA ASP A 3 49.18 -19.90 9.63
C ASP A 3 48.03 -20.03 8.59
N GLN A 4 47.79 -21.22 8.04
CA GLN A 4 46.66 -21.48 7.14
C GLN A 4 45.30 -21.59 7.85
N ALA A 5 45.26 -21.64 9.18
CA ALA A 5 43.99 -21.71 9.91
C ALA A 5 43.24 -20.35 9.93
N TRP A 6 43.96 -19.23 9.82
CA TRP A 6 43.36 -17.89 9.89
C TRP A 6 42.76 -17.42 8.56
N ALA A 7 43.25 -17.93 7.41
CA ALA A 7 42.70 -17.61 6.10
C ALA A 7 41.32 -18.26 5.86
N ALA A 8 41.12 -19.51 6.33
CA ALA A 8 39.82 -20.19 6.23
C ALA A 8 38.77 -19.61 7.20
N ALA A 9 39.20 -19.03 8.33
CA ALA A 9 38.30 -18.37 9.27
C ALA A 9 37.74 -17.03 8.73
N MET A 10 38.50 -16.34 7.86
CA MET A 10 38.10 -15.06 7.28
C MET A 10 37.18 -15.17 6.06
N GLU A 11 37.12 -16.33 5.37
CA GLU A 11 36.20 -16.53 4.24
C GLU A 11 34.77 -16.88 4.70
N VAL A 12 34.62 -17.40 5.92
CA VAL A 12 33.32 -17.75 6.50
C VAL A 12 32.62 -16.54 7.14
N THR A 13 33.36 -15.51 7.55
CA THR A 13 32.79 -14.32 8.23
C THR A 13 32.03 -13.40 7.28
N THR A 14 32.34 -13.41 5.99
CA THR A 14 31.67 -12.59 4.96
C THR A 14 30.24 -13.07 4.64
N ARG A 15 29.77 -14.15 5.26
CA ARG A 15 28.43 -14.71 5.01
C ARG A 15 27.37 -14.33 6.05
N ILE A 16 27.77 -13.73 7.18
CA ILE A 16 26.85 -13.38 8.29
C ILE A 16 26.37 -11.92 8.20
N GLU A 17 27.17 -11.00 7.65
CA GLU A 17 26.73 -9.60 7.46
C GLU A 17 25.59 -9.47 6.43
N ASN A 18 25.48 -10.43 5.51
CA ASN A 18 24.36 -10.53 4.57
C ASN A 18 23.10 -11.17 5.16
N CYS A 19 23.14 -11.81 6.33
CA CYS A 19 21.93 -12.34 6.96
C CYS A 19 21.03 -11.22 7.48
N ALA A 20 21.58 -10.11 7.98
CA ALA A 20 20.76 -8.99 8.44
C ALA A 20 19.97 -8.37 7.29
N ALA A 21 20.62 -8.09 6.14
CA ALA A 21 19.93 -7.57 4.95
C ALA A 21 18.96 -8.60 4.33
N PHE A 22 19.32 -9.89 4.30
CA PHE A 22 18.47 -10.95 3.75
C PHE A 22 17.27 -11.28 4.66
N LEU A 23 17.42 -11.19 5.98
CA LEU A 23 16.32 -11.31 6.96
C LEU A 23 15.48 -10.03 7.03
N TYR A 24 16.07 -8.85 6.81
CA TYR A 24 15.34 -7.59 6.70
C TYR A 24 14.46 -7.55 5.45
N ASN A 25 14.86 -8.23 4.38
CA ASN A 25 14.05 -8.46 3.19
C ASN A 25 12.97 -9.55 3.35
N LEU A 26 12.99 -10.32 4.44
CA LEU A 26 12.12 -11.50 4.62
C LEU A 26 10.81 -11.21 5.37
N ALA A 27 10.59 -9.98 5.87
CA ALA A 27 9.43 -9.67 6.72
C ALA A 27 8.75 -8.33 6.43
N VAL A 28 9.00 -7.70 5.28
CA VAL A 28 8.19 -6.57 4.84
C VAL A 28 7.02 -7.13 4.06
N THR A 29 5.86 -7.21 4.70
CA THR A 29 4.61 -7.50 3.98
C THR A 29 4.37 -6.37 2.98
N THR A 30 4.08 -6.68 1.73
CA THR A 30 3.81 -5.69 0.67
C THR A 30 2.34 -5.69 0.27
N LEU A 31 1.80 -4.52 -0.01
CA LEU A 31 0.43 -4.32 -0.50
C LEU A 31 0.50 -3.65 -1.86
N GLU A 32 0.05 -4.35 -2.89
CA GLU A 32 0.01 -3.85 -4.27
C GLU A 32 -1.45 -3.62 -4.66
N ILE A 33 -1.75 -2.44 -5.21
CA ILE A 33 -3.09 -2.03 -5.59
C ILE A 33 -3.06 -1.47 -7.00
N ASP A 34 -3.60 -2.24 -7.95
CA ASP A 34 -3.74 -1.83 -9.34
C ASP A 34 -5.16 -1.35 -9.60
N LEU A 35 -5.30 -0.10 -10.05
CA LEU A 35 -6.56 0.60 -10.27
C LEU A 35 -6.70 1.11 -11.71
N LEU A 36 -5.65 1.04 -12.53
CA LEU A 36 -5.68 1.40 -13.96
C LEU A 36 -6.28 0.27 -14.80
N GLY A 37 -7.50 -0.14 -14.45
CA GLY A 37 -8.21 -1.27 -15.05
C GLY A 37 -9.28 -1.81 -14.10
N ALA A 38 -9.52 -3.12 -14.17
CA ALA A 38 -10.29 -3.79 -13.13
C ALA A 38 -9.44 -3.80 -11.83
N PRO A 39 -9.99 -3.38 -10.67
CA PRO A 39 -9.21 -3.33 -9.43
C PRO A 39 -8.62 -4.68 -9.05
N ILE A 40 -7.29 -4.73 -8.89
CA ILE A 40 -6.55 -5.89 -8.39
C ILE A 40 -5.86 -5.47 -7.11
N ILE A 41 -5.99 -6.30 -6.07
CA ILE A 41 -5.33 -6.08 -4.78
C ILE A 41 -4.54 -7.34 -4.45
N GLN A 42 -3.27 -7.17 -4.12
CA GLN A 42 -2.39 -8.25 -3.73
C GLN A 42 -1.71 -7.93 -2.40
N LEU A 43 -1.69 -8.92 -1.51
CA LEU A 43 -0.93 -8.86 -0.27
C LEU A 43 0.13 -9.96 -0.32
N ASP A 44 1.41 -9.59 -0.24
CA ASP A 44 2.53 -10.53 -0.40
C ASP A 44 2.40 -11.37 -1.69
N GLN A 45 2.08 -10.70 -2.81
CA GLN A 45 1.81 -11.30 -4.12
C GLN A 45 0.61 -12.27 -4.17
N GLN A 46 -0.17 -12.39 -3.10
CA GLN A 46 -1.39 -13.19 -3.06
C GLN A 46 -2.62 -12.32 -3.34
N PRO A 47 -3.51 -12.72 -4.25
CA PRO A 47 -4.70 -11.94 -4.56
C PRO A 47 -5.65 -11.87 -3.35
N VAL A 48 -6.03 -10.65 -2.98
CA VAL A 48 -7.03 -10.40 -1.95
C VAL A 48 -8.32 -9.97 -2.64
N THR A 49 -9.40 -10.72 -2.38
CA THR A 49 -10.72 -10.40 -2.89
C THR A 49 -11.65 -10.04 -1.75
N PHE A 50 -12.55 -9.09 -2.01
CA PHE A 50 -13.58 -8.72 -1.05
C PHE A 50 -14.95 -9.07 -1.61
N GLU A 51 -15.82 -9.63 -0.77
CA GLU A 51 -17.20 -9.93 -1.15
C GLU A 51 -18.01 -8.65 -1.46
N SER A 52 -17.58 -7.50 -0.93
CA SER A 52 -18.26 -6.23 -1.09
C SER A 52 -17.52 -5.30 -2.05
N ARG A 53 -18.20 -4.86 -3.12
CA ARG A 53 -17.72 -3.78 -4.00
C ARG A 53 -17.39 -2.50 -3.24
N LYS A 54 -18.06 -2.24 -2.11
CA LYS A 54 -17.79 -1.06 -1.26
C LYS A 54 -16.50 -1.21 -0.45
N ALA A 55 -16.06 -2.43 -0.16
CA ALA A 55 -14.74 -2.67 0.44
C ALA A 55 -13.63 -2.33 -0.55
N THR A 56 -13.72 -2.84 -1.78
CA THR A 56 -12.79 -2.47 -2.87
C THR A 56 -12.77 -0.96 -3.10
N ALA A 57 -13.94 -0.32 -3.19
CA ALA A 57 -14.03 1.13 -3.40
C ALA A 57 -13.43 1.94 -2.24
N LEU A 58 -13.65 1.52 -0.99
CA LEU A 58 -13.05 2.18 0.18
C LEU A 58 -11.53 2.08 0.15
N LEU A 59 -10.99 0.88 -0.10
CA LEU A 59 -9.55 0.67 -0.17
C LEU A 59 -8.92 1.49 -1.30
N ALA A 60 -9.50 1.44 -2.51
CA ALA A 60 -9.04 2.20 -3.66
C ALA A 60 -9.04 3.72 -3.38
N TYR A 61 -10.10 4.23 -2.75
CA TYR A 61 -10.19 5.65 -2.42
C TYR A 61 -9.09 6.07 -1.43
N LEU A 62 -8.86 5.29 -0.38
CA LEU A 62 -7.78 5.55 0.57
C LEU A 62 -6.41 5.48 -0.11
N ALA A 63 -6.20 4.48 -0.97
CA ALA A 63 -4.96 4.24 -1.72
C ALA A 63 -4.59 5.42 -2.62
N VAL A 64 -5.51 5.86 -3.47
CA VAL A 64 -5.28 6.97 -4.40
C VAL A 64 -5.04 8.27 -3.64
N SER A 65 -5.79 8.51 -2.58
CA SER A 65 -5.72 9.78 -1.87
C SER A 65 -4.44 9.99 -1.04
N GLY A 66 -3.78 8.90 -0.63
CA GLY A 66 -2.54 8.94 0.16
C GLY A 66 -2.65 9.63 1.53
N LYS A 67 -3.84 9.96 2.03
CA LYS A 67 -4.03 10.71 3.27
C LYS A 67 -5.17 10.16 4.14
N PRO A 68 -5.16 10.42 5.46
CA PRO A 68 -6.29 10.10 6.31
C PRO A 68 -7.54 10.91 5.96
N HIS A 69 -8.71 10.27 5.99
CA HIS A 69 -10.02 10.88 5.72
C HIS A 69 -10.98 10.74 6.88
N GLN A 70 -11.92 11.68 6.98
CA GLN A 70 -12.95 11.65 8.02
C GLN A 70 -13.91 10.48 7.81
N ARG A 71 -14.23 9.78 8.90
CA ARG A 71 -15.18 8.65 8.87
C ARG A 71 -16.56 9.06 8.34
N SER A 72 -17.02 10.26 8.68
CA SER A 72 -18.30 10.79 8.20
C SER A 72 -18.31 11.08 6.71
N GLU A 73 -17.19 11.56 6.17
CA GLU A 73 -17.02 11.83 4.74
C GLU A 73 -17.06 10.53 3.95
N LEU A 74 -16.24 9.54 4.35
CA LEU A 74 -16.22 8.23 3.72
C LEU A 74 -17.58 7.52 3.78
N ALA A 75 -18.29 7.65 4.90
CA ALA A 75 -19.64 7.08 5.04
C ALA A 75 -20.63 7.72 4.05
N THR A 76 -20.56 9.04 3.88
CA THR A 76 -21.45 9.79 2.97
C THR A 76 -21.11 9.50 1.51
N LEU A 77 -19.82 9.45 1.17
CA LEU A 77 -19.32 9.17 -0.17
C LEU A 77 -19.72 7.78 -0.65
N LEU A 78 -19.57 6.77 0.21
CA LEU A 78 -19.79 5.38 -0.17
C LEU A 78 -21.24 4.92 0.01
N TRP A 79 -22.02 5.52 0.90
CA TRP A 79 -23.43 5.17 1.11
C TRP A 79 -24.34 6.42 1.11
N PRO A 80 -24.42 7.15 -0.02
CA PRO A 80 -25.19 8.40 -0.09
C PRO A 80 -26.69 8.20 0.16
N GLU A 81 -27.23 7.05 -0.22
CA GLU A 81 -28.66 6.72 -0.07
C GLU A 81 -29.04 6.24 1.34
N SER A 82 -28.07 6.08 2.25
CA SER A 82 -28.32 5.59 3.60
C SER A 82 -28.43 6.75 4.58
N ASP A 83 -29.31 6.61 5.58
CA ASP A 83 -29.27 7.50 6.73
C ASP A 83 -27.91 7.42 7.45
N ASN A 84 -27.58 8.46 8.20
CA ASN A 84 -26.25 8.62 8.81
C ASN A 84 -25.90 7.45 9.77
N LYS A 85 -26.89 6.88 10.47
CA LYS A 85 -26.65 5.76 11.39
C LYS A 85 -26.32 4.48 10.62
N ARG A 86 -27.07 4.19 9.56
CA ARG A 86 -26.84 3.04 8.66
C ARG A 86 -25.52 3.17 7.91
N ALA A 87 -25.21 4.34 7.36
CA ALA A 87 -23.96 4.60 6.64
C ALA A 87 -22.73 4.37 7.53
N ARG A 88 -22.73 4.90 8.77
CA ARG A 88 -21.65 4.65 9.75
C ARG A 88 -21.54 3.19 10.16
N GLY A 89 -22.67 2.49 10.26
CA GLY A 89 -22.72 1.05 10.53
C GLY A 89 -22.08 0.23 9.40
N ALA A 90 -22.46 0.53 8.16
CA ALA A 90 -21.90 -0.08 6.96
C ALA A 90 -20.39 0.17 6.85
N LEU A 91 -19.94 1.42 7.07
CA LEU A 91 -18.51 1.76 7.09
C LEU A 91 -17.74 0.91 8.12
N ARG A 92 -18.27 0.75 9.34
CA ARG A 92 -17.62 -0.06 10.39
C ARG A 92 -17.50 -1.52 9.96
N TYR A 93 -18.57 -2.08 9.38
CA TYR A 93 -18.57 -3.45 8.88
C TYR A 93 -17.57 -3.63 7.74
N THR A 94 -17.55 -2.71 6.77
CA THR A 94 -16.59 -2.73 5.66
C THR A 94 -15.14 -2.63 6.14
N LEU A 95 -14.84 -1.79 7.13
CA LEU A 95 -13.51 -1.74 7.73
C LEU A 95 -13.12 -3.05 8.40
N SER A 96 -14.07 -3.73 9.05
CA SER A 96 -13.81 -5.05 9.64
C SER A 96 -13.46 -6.07 8.57
N ILE A 97 -14.11 -6.05 7.41
CA ILE A 97 -13.77 -6.90 6.26
C ILE A 97 -12.34 -6.61 5.80
N LEU A 98 -12.01 -5.33 5.57
CA LEU A 98 -10.69 -4.94 5.11
C LEU A 98 -9.60 -5.33 6.11
N GLN A 99 -9.81 -5.09 7.41
CA GLN A 99 -8.86 -5.48 8.46
C GLN A 99 -8.70 -7.00 8.59
N GLY A 100 -9.76 -7.77 8.34
CA GLY A 100 -9.70 -9.23 8.36
C GLY A 100 -8.92 -9.80 7.16
N ALA A 101 -9.06 -9.18 5.99
CA ALA A 101 -8.44 -9.65 4.76
C ALA A 101 -7.00 -9.16 4.56
N LEU A 102 -6.72 -7.90 4.89
CA LEU A 102 -5.37 -7.31 4.74
C LEU A 102 -4.53 -7.47 6.01
N GLY A 103 -5.18 -7.53 7.17
CA GLY A 103 -4.53 -7.40 8.47
C GLY A 103 -4.59 -5.97 9.00
N LYS A 104 -4.57 -5.83 10.34
CA LYS A 104 -4.73 -4.54 11.03
C LYS A 104 -3.59 -3.54 10.76
N ALA A 105 -2.42 -4.04 10.37
CA ALA A 105 -1.23 -3.20 10.15
C ALA A 105 -1.37 -2.27 8.94
N TRP A 106 -2.26 -2.58 7.99
CA TRP A 106 -2.44 -1.81 6.75
C TRP A 106 -3.44 -0.66 6.87
N LEU A 107 -4.21 -0.60 7.95
CA LEU A 107 -5.22 0.42 8.15
C LEU A 107 -4.95 1.21 9.43
N GLN A 108 -4.66 2.50 9.27
CA GLN A 108 -4.66 3.43 10.38
C GLN A 108 -6.08 3.94 10.60
N SER A 109 -6.76 3.46 11.64
CA SER A 109 -8.10 3.89 11.98
C SER A 109 -8.14 4.42 13.41
N ASP A 110 -8.56 5.67 13.56
CA ASP A 110 -8.88 6.26 14.86
C ASP A 110 -10.40 6.53 14.99
N ARG A 111 -10.81 7.30 16.02
CA ARG A 111 -12.23 7.62 16.27
C ARG A 111 -12.85 8.53 15.21
N ALA A 112 -12.06 9.35 14.52
CA ALA A 112 -12.47 10.37 13.58
C ALA A 112 -11.97 10.10 12.14
N THR A 113 -10.78 9.52 11.97
CA THR A 113 -10.12 9.34 10.68
C THR A 113 -9.79 7.89 10.34
N ILE A 114 -9.66 7.63 9.05
CA ILE A 114 -9.22 6.36 8.46
C ILE A 114 -8.22 6.68 7.35
N GLY A 115 -7.08 6.00 7.35
CA GLY A 115 -6.08 6.05 6.29
C GLY A 115 -5.45 4.67 6.06
N LEU A 116 -4.66 4.55 4.99
CA LEU A 116 -3.76 3.43 4.83
C LEU A 116 -2.48 3.68 5.61
N ALA A 117 -1.93 2.60 6.15
CA ALA A 117 -0.63 2.55 6.78
C ALA A 117 0.38 1.94 5.81
N GLY A 118 1.68 2.20 6.05
CA GLY A 118 2.75 1.58 5.27
C GLY A 118 2.98 2.19 3.89
N ASP A 119 3.07 3.53 3.80
CA ASP A 119 3.23 4.25 2.52
C ASP A 119 4.43 3.75 1.68
N THR A 120 5.49 3.25 2.31
CA THR A 120 6.65 2.68 1.60
C THR A 120 6.48 1.23 1.16
N ALA A 121 5.56 0.48 1.76
CA ALA A 121 5.29 -0.93 1.45
C ALA A 121 3.96 -1.12 0.69
N CYS A 122 3.24 -0.02 0.45
CA CYS A 122 1.99 0.04 -0.29
C CYS A 122 2.26 0.70 -1.66
N THR A 123 2.17 -0.06 -2.74
CA THR A 123 2.29 0.46 -4.10
C THR A 123 0.91 0.63 -4.72
N VAL A 124 0.72 1.76 -5.41
CA VAL A 124 -0.55 2.09 -6.07
C VAL A 124 -0.23 2.61 -7.46
N ASP A 125 -0.60 1.87 -8.50
CA ASP A 125 -0.30 2.20 -9.91
C ASP A 125 -0.78 3.60 -10.31
N ALA A 126 -1.95 4.02 -9.82
CA ALA A 126 -2.52 5.33 -10.08
C ALA A 126 -1.70 6.47 -9.46
N ARG A 127 -1.09 6.25 -8.29
CA ARG A 127 -0.19 7.23 -7.66
C ARG A 127 1.13 7.30 -8.41
N GLN A 128 1.71 6.16 -8.76
CA GLN A 128 2.92 6.09 -9.57
C GLN A 128 2.73 6.81 -10.92
N PHE A 129 1.58 6.60 -11.56
CA PHE A 129 1.23 7.31 -12.79
C PHE A 129 1.12 8.82 -12.58
N GLN A 130 0.48 9.28 -11.51
CA GLN A 130 0.38 10.71 -11.17
C GLN A 130 1.76 11.35 -10.88
N GLU A 131 2.64 10.62 -10.19
CA GLU A 131 4.02 11.05 -9.91
C GLU A 131 4.85 11.16 -11.20
N LEU A 132 4.71 10.20 -12.13
CA LEU A 132 5.33 10.25 -13.45
C LEU A 132 4.82 11.41 -14.30
N LEU A 133 3.52 11.71 -14.26
CA LEU A 133 2.98 12.88 -14.95
C LEU A 133 3.51 14.19 -14.37
N THR A 134 3.64 14.29 -13.05
CA THR A 134 4.12 15.51 -12.38
C THR A 134 5.60 15.73 -12.63
N SER A 135 6.43 14.69 -12.48
CA SER A 135 7.87 14.75 -12.80
C SER A 135 8.14 14.95 -14.30
N GLY A 136 7.24 14.50 -15.15
CA GLY A 136 7.27 14.76 -16.59
C GLY A 136 6.96 16.21 -17.00
N HIS A 137 6.37 17.02 -16.12
CA HIS A 137 6.11 18.44 -16.40
C HIS A 137 7.25 19.38 -15.99
N ASP A 138 8.21 18.91 -15.20
CA ASP A 138 9.31 19.73 -14.68
C ASP A 138 10.53 19.82 -15.61
N HIS A 139 10.44 19.29 -16.84
CA HIS A 139 11.45 19.53 -17.88
C HIS A 139 10.94 20.54 -18.91
N LEU A 140 11.65 21.69 -19.01
CA LEU A 140 11.38 22.78 -19.94
C LEU A 140 11.59 22.32 -21.40
N HIS A 141 10.52 21.92 -22.08
CA HIS A 141 10.50 21.75 -23.54
C HIS A 141 9.41 22.59 -24.20
N THR A 142 9.72 23.10 -25.39
CA THR A 142 8.77 23.83 -26.23
C THR A 142 7.61 22.91 -26.63
N PRO A 143 6.37 23.43 -26.75
CA PRO A 143 5.16 22.63 -26.97
C PRO A 143 5.16 21.78 -28.26
N ASP A 144 6.12 21.99 -29.16
CA ASP A 144 6.25 21.27 -30.44
C ASP A 144 7.22 20.08 -30.40
N THR A 145 7.81 19.76 -29.24
CA THR A 145 8.76 18.65 -29.09
C THR A 145 8.20 17.54 -28.21
N VAL A 146 8.16 16.31 -28.76
CA VAL A 146 7.77 15.09 -28.05
C VAL A 146 8.72 14.84 -26.88
N CYS A 147 8.18 14.54 -25.70
CA CYS A 147 8.95 14.08 -24.54
C CYS A 147 9.70 12.80 -24.89
N LEU A 148 11.04 12.86 -24.99
CA LEU A 148 11.93 11.71 -25.16
C LEU A 148 12.60 11.36 -23.83
#